data_AF-B1J8Y0-F1
#
_entry.id   AF-B1J8Y0-F1
#
_cell.length_a   1.000
_cell.length_b   1.000
_cell.length_c   1.000
_cell.angle_alpha   90.00
_cell.angle_beta   90.00
_cell.angle_gamma   90.00
#
_symmetry.space_group_name_H-M   'P 1'
#
loop_
_entity.id
_entity.type
_entity.pdbx_description
1 polymer ?
#
loop_
_entity_poly.entity_id
_entity_poly.type
_entity_poly.pdbx_seq_one_letter_code
_entity_poly.pdbx_strand_id
1 'polypeptide(L)' 'MMAADYALCAEAVAQQAMMMQPKSPSSLLIMTSMHELETLRKLLEVALAQVQMPTEPRTLH' A
#
# COMPACT_ATOMS: atom_id res chain seq x y z
N MET A 1 4.95 8.95 4.70
CA MET A 1 3.91 9.55 3.81
C MET A 1 2.60 8.94 4.29
N MET A 2 1.71 9.71 4.94
CA MET A 2 0.69 9.11 5.82
C MET A 2 -0.13 7.98 5.17
N ALA A 3 -0.53 8.10 3.91
CA ALA A 3 -1.33 7.08 3.23
C ALA A 3 -0.61 5.73 3.06
N ALA A 4 0.68 5.73 2.69
CA ALA A 4 1.46 4.50 2.55
C ALA A 4 1.71 3.85 3.92
N ASP A 5 1.91 4.66 4.95
CA ASP A 5 2.08 4.20 6.34
C ASP A 5 0.79 3.54 6.87
N TYR A 6 -0.40 4.07 6.51
CA TYR A 6 -1.69 3.44 6.81
C TYR A 6 -1.89 2.11 6.06
N ALA A 7 -1.48 2.03 4.79
CA ALA A 7 -1.55 0.78 4.02
C ALA A 7 -0.69 -0.32 4.65
N LEU A 8 0.52 0.02 5.10
CA LEU A 8 1.41 -0.89 5.84
C LEU A 8 0.77 -1.35 7.16
N CYS A 9 0.17 -0.44 7.92
CA CYS A 9 -0.51 -0.78 9.18
C CYS A 9 -1.69 -1.73 8.93
N ALA A 10 -2.50 -1.48 7.91
CA ALA A 10 -3.60 -2.35 7.54
C ALA A 10 -3.13 -3.75 7.11
N GLU A 11 -2.00 -3.85 6.40
CA GLU A 11 -1.39 -5.13 6.02
C GLU A 11 -0.96 -5.92 7.26
N ALA A 12 -0.31 -5.27 8.22
CA ALA A 12 0.11 -5.90 9.48
C ALA A 12 -1.10 -6.41 10.30
N VAL A 13 -2.19 -5.65 10.35
CA VAL A 13 -3.44 -6.07 11.01
C VAL A 13 -4.06 -7.28 10.29
N ALA A 14 -4.07 -7.27 8.96
CA ALA A 14 -4.58 -8.37 8.15
C ALA A 14 -3.74 -9.66 8.35
N GLN A 15 -2.42 -9.55 8.37
CA GLN A 15 -1.51 -10.66 8.69
C GLN A 15 -1.80 -11.24 10.08
N GLN A 16 -1.96 -10.37 11.09
CA GLN A 16 -2.29 -10.81 12.45
C GLN A 16 -3.63 -11.53 12.50
N ALA A 17 -4.66 -11.00 11.82
CA ALA A 17 -5.98 -11.62 11.76
C ALA A 17 -5.94 -13.02 11.12
N MET A 18 -5.15 -13.20 10.06
CA MET A 18 -4.91 -14.52 9.46
C MET A 18 -4.23 -15.48 10.41
N MET A 19 -3.22 -15.05 11.16
CA MET A 19 -2.52 -15.90 12.13
C MET A 19 -3.43 -16.34 13.29
N MET A 20 -4.39 -15.50 13.68
CA MET A 20 -5.34 -15.84 14.74
C MET A 20 -6.35 -16.91 14.32
N GLN A 21 -6.82 -16.90 13.06
CA GLN A 21 -7.80 -17.87 12.55
C GLN A 21 -7.48 -18.35 11.13
N PRO A 22 -6.40 -19.13 10.95
CA PRO A 22 -5.86 -19.45 9.62
C PRO A 22 -6.80 -20.28 8.74
N LYS A 23 -7.74 -21.04 9.33
CA LYS A 23 -8.69 -21.89 8.60
C LYS A 23 -10.12 -21.32 8.51
N SER A 24 -10.31 -20.02 8.75
CA SER A 24 -11.63 -19.40 8.62
C SER A 24 -12.00 -19.16 7.14
N PRO A 25 -13.30 -19.16 6.79
CA PRO A 25 -13.76 -18.69 5.47
C PRO A 25 -13.29 -17.26 5.16
N SER A 26 -13.11 -16.43 6.19
CA SER A 26 -12.61 -15.06 6.08
C SER A 26 -11.13 -14.98 5.71
N SER A 27 -10.33 -16.03 5.93
CA SER A 27 -8.89 -16.02 5.61
C SER A 27 -8.61 -15.72 4.14
N LEU A 28 -9.45 -16.20 3.23
CA LEU A 28 -9.35 -15.89 1.79
C LEU A 28 -9.57 -14.39 1.54
N LEU A 29 -10.60 -13.80 2.16
CA LEU A 29 -10.90 -12.38 2.04
C LEU A 29 -9.77 -11.51 2.62
N ILE A 30 -9.15 -11.97 3.71
CA ILE A 30 -8.03 -11.26 4.32
C ILE A 30 -6.78 -11.34 3.43
N MET A 31 -6.48 -12.51 2.84
CA MET A 31 -5.38 -12.62 1.87
C MET A 31 -5.57 -11.71 0.66
N THR A 32 -6.78 -11.64 0.11
CA THR A 32 -7.09 -10.70 -0.98
C THR A 32 -6.89 -9.27 -0.51
N SER A 33 -7.38 -8.92 0.67
CA SER A 33 -7.21 -7.57 1.24
C SER A 33 -5.72 -7.21 1.42
N MET A 34 -4.88 -8.14 1.85
CA MET A 34 -3.43 -7.92 1.93
C MET A 34 -2.81 -7.60 0.56
N HIS A 35 -3.19 -8.34 -0.48
CA HIS A 35 -2.69 -8.10 -1.84
C HIS A 35 -3.11 -6.72 -2.38
N GLU A 36 -4.36 -6.32 -2.13
CA GLU A 36 -4.87 -4.99 -2.51
C GLU A 36 -4.13 -3.88 -1.75
N LEU A 37 -3.85 -4.07 -0.46
CA LEU A 37 -3.09 -3.11 0.36
C LEU A 37 -1.63 -2.97 -0.09
N GLU A 38 -0.97 -4.07 -0.46
CA GLU A 38 0.38 -4.03 -1.02
C GLU A 38 0.40 -3.25 -2.35
N THR A 39 -0.59 -3.49 -3.21
CA THR A 39 -0.74 -2.80 -4.50
C THR A 39 -1.01 -1.32 -4.30
N LEU A 40 -1.91 -0.97 -3.37
CA LEU A 40 -2.18 0.41 -2.98
C LEU A 40 -0.92 1.13 -2.49
N ARG A 41 -0.11 0.49 -1.64
CA ARG A 41 1.15 1.07 -1.16
C ARG A 41 2.09 1.40 -2.31
N LYS A 42 2.30 0.48 -3.25
CA LYS A 42 3.14 0.70 -4.44
C LYS A 42 2.63 1.85 -5.30
N LEU A 43 1.31 1.95 -5.50
CA LEU A 43 0.71 3.05 -6.25
C LEU A 43 0.93 4.41 -5.56
N LEU A 44 0.82 4.45 -4.23
CA LEU A 44 1.09 5.66 -3.45
C LEU A 44 2.56 6.08 -3.53
N GLU A 45 3.49 5.14 -3.48
CA GLU A 45 4.93 5.41 -3.64
C GLU A 45 5.25 5.95 -5.04
N VAL A 46 4.66 5.37 -6.08
CA VAL A 46 4.80 5.84 -7.46
C VAL A 46 4.18 7.23 -7.64
N ALA A 47 2.99 7.47 -7.08
CA ALA A 47 2.34 8.77 -7.12
C ALA A 47 3.17 9.84 -6.39
N LEU A 48 3.77 9.49 -5.25
CA LEU A 48 4.66 10.38 -4.52
C LEU A 48 5.90 10.72 -5.36
N ALA A 49 6.53 9.72 -5.97
CA ALA A 49 7.69 9.92 -6.80
C ALA A 49 7.39 10.88 -7.96
N GLN A 50 6.23 10.74 -8.60
CA GLN A 50 5.78 11.66 -9.66
C GLN A 50 5.55 13.09 -9.17
N VAL A 51 4.97 13.27 -7.98
CA VAL A 51 4.73 14.61 -7.40
C VAL A 51 6.02 15.26 -6.91
N GLN A 52 6.98 14.47 -6.43
CA GLN A 52 8.27 14.97 -5.94
C GLN A 52 9.30 15.18 -7.05
N MET A 53 9.08 14.65 -8.26
CA MET A 53 9.95 14.93 -9.40
C MET A 53 9.96 16.45 -9.62
N PRO A 54 11.12 17.11 -9.48
CA PRO A 54 11.22 18.52 -9.82
C PRO A 54 10.78 18.65 -11.27
N THR A 55 9.76 19.46 -11.54
CA THR A 55 9.54 19.95 -12.90
C THR A 55 10.82 20.69 -13.24
N GLU A 56 11.67 20.12 -14.09
CA GLU A 56 12.89 20.78 -14.55
C GLU A 56 12.51 22.22 -14.94
N PRO A 57 13.27 23.25 -14.53
CA PRO A 57 13.10 24.54 -15.12
C PRO A 57 13.40 24.33 -16.60
N ARG A 58 12.34 24.33 -17.41
CA ARG A 58 12.43 24.35 -18.86
C ARG A 58 13.27 25.58 -19.17
N THR A 59 14.57 25.38 -19.38
CA THR A 59 15.47 26.43 -19.80
C THR A 59 14.97 26.84 -21.17
N LEU A 60 14.20 27.93 -21.18
CA LEU A 60 13.98 28.76 -22.34
C LEU A 60 15.38 29.23 -22.74
N HIS A 61 16.01 28.59 -23.73
CA HIS A 61 16.92 29.21 -24.69
C HIS A 61 17.45 28.20 -25.70
#